data_AF-A0A946UNP9-F1
#
_entry.id   AF-A0A946UNP9-F1
#
_cell.length_a   1.000
_cell.length_b   1.000
_cell.length_c   1.000
_cell.angle_alpha   90.00
_cell.angle_beta   90.00
_cell.angle_gamma   90.00
#
_symmetry.space_group_name_H-M   'P 1'
#
loop_
_entity.id
_entity.type
_entity.pdbx_description
1 polymer ?
#
loop_
_entity_poly.entity_id
_entity_poly.type
_entity_poly.pdbx_seq_one_letter_code
_entity_poly.pdbx_strand_id
1 'polypeptide(L)'
;SDPELYVIYVLRDPRDVIVSRHGKNRDKYYSNIRVWRELHGYAQSMLEHERFLLIRYEEFVSEPDKTQEQIVTRFPWLRMRHRFSEYHEHAVVSEKSTLAMNSVRPIAPSSVGVWQKQLGRIKGQQQIHGSLTPDLIACGYESDADWERLLDGVTPDTSSSRYPEKVYFWSRISRQINALRKIAMYRRVRRADSS
;
A
#
# COMPACT_ATOMS: atom_id res chain seq x y z
N SER A 1 -9.42 -2.24 -22.22
CA SER A 1 -9.38 -1.54 -20.92
C SER A 1 -10.81 -1.33 -20.45
N ASP A 2 -11.01 -1.06 -19.17
CA ASP A 2 -12.31 -0.68 -18.63
C ASP A 2 -12.46 0.85 -18.70
N PRO A 3 -13.44 1.42 -19.43
CA PRO A 3 -13.60 2.87 -19.51
C PRO A 3 -14.06 3.55 -18.21
N GLU A 4 -14.65 2.81 -17.27
CA GLU A 4 -15.22 3.32 -16.02
C GLU A 4 -14.31 3.05 -14.81
N LEU A 5 -13.13 2.46 -15.01
CA LEU A 5 -12.18 2.18 -13.94
C LEU A 5 -11.28 3.39 -13.68
N TYR A 6 -11.42 3.93 -12.47
CA TYR A 6 -10.53 4.94 -11.90
C TYR A 6 -9.74 4.36 -10.74
N VAL A 7 -8.49 4.77 -10.60
CA VAL A 7 -7.54 4.20 -9.64
C VAL A 7 -6.93 5.32 -8.81
N ILE A 8 -7.04 5.21 -7.49
CA ILE A 8 -6.26 5.99 -6.54
C ILE A 8 -5.22 5.04 -5.95
N TYR A 9 -3.95 5.36 -6.14
CA TYR A 9 -2.82 4.63 -5.57
C TYR A 9 -2.20 5.43 -4.44
N VAL A 10 -2.22 4.87 -3.24
CA VAL A 10 -1.59 5.49 -2.07
C VAL A 10 -0.18 4.92 -1.93
N LEU A 11 0.83 5.72 -2.27
CA LEU A 11 2.24 5.41 -2.07
C LEU A 11 2.61 5.70 -0.63
N ARG A 12 3.24 4.74 0.05
CA ARG A 12 3.77 4.89 1.41
C ARG A 12 5.24 4.51 1.43
N ASP A 13 6.02 5.08 2.34
CA ASP A 13 7.43 4.71 2.54
C ASP A 13 7.54 3.18 2.64
N PRO A 14 8.29 2.51 1.72
CA PRO A 14 8.42 1.06 1.73
C PRO A 14 8.89 0.53 3.08
N ARG A 15 9.71 1.28 3.81
CA ARG A 15 10.22 0.91 5.13
C ARG A 15 9.08 0.81 6.14
N ASP A 16 8.15 1.76 6.15
CA ASP A 16 6.96 1.71 7.01
C ASP A 16 5.99 0.59 6.59
N VAL A 17 5.92 0.27 5.30
CA VAL A 17 5.07 -0.83 4.80
C VAL A 17 5.58 -2.19 5.31
N ILE A 18 6.88 -2.45 5.24
CA ILE A 18 7.44 -3.78 5.58
C ILE A 18 7.57 -4.05 7.09
N VAL A 19 7.50 -3.00 7.91
CA VAL A 19 7.45 -3.12 9.39
C VAL A 19 6.02 -3.15 9.92
N SER A 20 5.02 -2.91 9.06
CA SER A 20 3.61 -2.97 9.44
C SER A 20 3.23 -4.37 9.93
N ARG A 21 2.47 -4.43 11.04
CA ARG A 21 2.04 -5.68 11.68
C ARG A 21 0.62 -6.06 11.28
N HIS A 22 0.35 -7.36 11.25
CA HIS A 22 -0.98 -7.86 10.92
C HIS A 22 -1.97 -7.58 12.05
N GLY A 23 -3.08 -6.88 11.76
CA GLY A 23 -4.06 -6.46 12.78
C GLY A 23 -4.56 -7.58 13.69
N LYS A 24 -4.84 -8.77 13.12
CA LYS A 24 -5.30 -9.95 13.88
C LYS A 24 -4.20 -10.80 14.52
N ASN A 25 -2.95 -10.66 14.08
CA ASN A 25 -1.82 -11.45 14.58
C ASN A 25 -0.61 -10.52 14.67
N ARG A 26 -0.49 -9.85 15.81
CA ARG A 26 0.49 -8.77 16.00
C ARG A 26 1.93 -9.27 15.97
N ASP A 27 2.15 -10.57 16.19
CA ASP A 27 3.46 -11.21 16.13
C ASP A 27 3.96 -11.39 14.69
N LYS A 28 3.07 -11.22 13.70
CA LYS A 28 3.40 -11.40 12.28
C LYS A 28 3.45 -10.06 11.54
N TYR A 29 4.52 -9.83 10.77
CA TYR A 29 4.56 -8.74 9.80
C TYR A 29 3.51 -8.95 8.71
N TYR A 30 2.89 -7.87 8.25
CA TYR A 30 1.87 -7.95 7.22
C TYR A 30 2.50 -8.21 5.85
N SER A 31 3.52 -7.44 5.46
CA SER A 31 4.10 -7.45 4.11
C SER A 31 5.64 -7.61 4.13
N ASN A 32 6.23 -7.68 2.93
CA ASN A 32 7.66 -7.77 2.66
C ASN A 32 8.05 -6.96 1.41
N ILE A 33 9.36 -6.78 1.19
CA ILE A 33 9.91 -6.00 0.06
C ILE A 33 9.41 -6.55 -1.28
N ARG A 34 9.40 -7.87 -1.46
CA ARG A 34 8.92 -8.50 -2.70
C ARG A 34 7.49 -8.06 -3.05
N VAL A 35 6.56 -8.13 -2.09
CA VAL A 35 5.16 -7.73 -2.33
C VAL A 35 5.08 -6.24 -2.62
N TRP A 36 5.80 -5.41 -1.87
CA TRP A 36 5.80 -3.97 -2.11
C TRP A 36 6.27 -3.64 -3.53
N ARG A 37 7.41 -4.19 -3.98
CA ARG A 37 7.94 -3.99 -5.33
C ARG A 37 7.00 -4.49 -6.42
N GLU A 38 6.41 -5.67 -6.23
CA GLU A 38 5.46 -6.24 -7.18
C GLU A 38 4.26 -5.31 -7.38
N LEU A 39 3.67 -4.79 -6.29
CA LEU A 39 2.51 -3.91 -6.36
C LEU A 39 2.87 -2.50 -6.83
N HIS A 40 4.01 -1.97 -6.39
CA HIS A 40 4.52 -0.68 -6.84
C HIS A 40 4.82 -0.70 -8.34
N GLY A 41 5.41 -1.77 -8.87
CA GLY A 41 5.66 -1.93 -10.31
C GLY A 41 4.40 -1.89 -11.16
N TYR A 42 3.27 -2.44 -10.67
CA TYR A 42 1.98 -2.28 -11.37
C TYR A 42 1.44 -0.85 -11.28
N ALA A 43 1.65 -0.15 -10.16
CA ALA A 43 1.26 1.25 -10.04
C ALA A 43 2.08 2.15 -10.97
N GLN A 44 3.39 1.89 -11.09
CA GLN A 44 4.29 2.64 -11.96
C GLN A 44 3.87 2.62 -13.42
N SER A 45 3.36 1.48 -13.92
CA SER A 45 2.89 1.38 -15.31
C SER A 45 1.61 2.17 -15.61
N MET A 46 0.98 2.75 -14.59
CA MET A 46 -0.27 3.53 -14.71
C MET A 46 -0.09 5.01 -14.34
N LEU A 47 1.10 5.45 -13.93
CA LEU A 47 1.32 6.81 -13.37
C LEU A 47 0.83 7.94 -14.28
N GLU A 48 1.00 7.79 -15.59
CA GLU A 48 0.64 8.81 -16.59
C GLU A 48 -0.83 8.69 -17.07
N HIS A 49 -1.57 7.67 -16.62
CA HIS A 49 -2.93 7.47 -17.10
C HIS A 49 -3.88 8.52 -16.52
N GLU A 50 -4.71 9.13 -17.38
CA GLU A 50 -5.73 10.12 -17.00
C GLU A 50 -6.79 9.64 -15.98
N ARG A 51 -6.85 8.36 -15.64
CA ARG A 51 -7.77 7.83 -14.61
C ARG A 51 -7.02 7.33 -13.37
N PHE A 52 -5.73 7.62 -13.29
CA PHE A 52 -4.87 7.26 -12.20
C PHE A 52 -4.48 8.52 -11.40
N LEU A 53 -4.53 8.41 -10.07
CA LEU A 53 -4.08 9.43 -9.14
C LEU A 53 -3.16 8.79 -8.11
N LEU A 54 -1.91 9.27 -8.04
CA LEU A 54 -0.99 8.93 -6.95
C LEU A 54 -1.18 9.90 -5.80
N ILE A 55 -1.26 9.37 -4.58
CA ILE A 55 -1.33 10.12 -3.32
C ILE A 55 -0.20 9.62 -2.42
N ARG A 56 0.55 10.51 -1.77
CA ARG A 56 1.50 10.12 -0.72
C ARG A 56 0.76 9.88 0.59
N TYR A 57 1.02 8.74 1.22
CA TYR A 57 0.41 8.37 2.49
C TYR A 57 0.71 9.39 3.57
N GLU A 58 1.96 9.84 3.65
CA GLU A 58 2.47 10.76 4.66
C GLU A 58 1.78 12.13 4.56
N GLU A 59 1.53 12.61 3.35
CA GLU A 59 0.74 13.82 3.09
C GLU A 59 -0.72 13.59 3.47
N PHE A 60 -1.31 12.46 3.04
CA PHE A 60 -2.70 12.12 3.35
C PHE A 60 -2.99 12.08 4.84
N VAL A 61 -2.12 11.46 5.64
CA VAL A 61 -2.37 11.35 7.07
C VAL A 61 -2.02 12.61 7.87
N SER A 62 -1.31 13.56 7.25
CA SER A 62 -0.95 14.84 7.86
C SER A 62 -1.93 15.95 7.48
N GLU A 63 -2.38 15.97 6.22
CA GLU A 63 -3.29 16.96 5.63
C GLU A 63 -4.48 16.26 4.93
N PRO A 64 -5.34 15.51 5.65
CA PRO A 64 -6.36 14.66 5.05
C PRO A 64 -7.35 15.40 4.14
N ASP A 65 -7.74 16.61 4.51
CA ASP A 65 -8.72 17.39 3.74
C ASP A 65 -8.11 17.97 2.46
N LYS A 66 -6.82 18.33 2.49
CA LYS A 66 -6.09 18.76 1.29
C LYS A 66 -5.97 17.61 0.29
N THR A 67 -5.71 16.39 0.76
CA THR A 67 -5.77 15.20 -0.09
C THR A 67 -7.16 14.96 -0.66
N GLN A 68 -8.22 15.24 0.12
CA GLN A 68 -9.58 15.14 -0.38
C GLN A 68 -9.86 16.17 -1.50
N GLU A 69 -9.40 17.40 -1.35
CA GLU A 69 -9.47 18.45 -2.37
C GLU A 69 -8.72 18.04 -3.66
N GLN A 70 -7.54 17.43 -3.53
CA GLN A 70 -6.80 16.88 -4.67
C GLN A 70 -7.61 15.81 -5.42
N ILE A 71 -8.28 14.91 -4.69
CA ILE A 71 -9.13 13.87 -5.28
C ILE A 71 -10.30 14.48 -6.05
N VAL A 72 -11.01 15.45 -5.47
CA VAL A 72 -12.15 16.11 -6.13
C VAL A 72 -11.69 16.92 -7.34
N THR A 73 -10.56 17.61 -7.24
CA THR A 73 -9.95 18.35 -8.36
C THR A 73 -9.62 17.39 -9.52
N ARG A 74 -9.08 16.22 -9.19
CA ARG A 74 -8.69 15.21 -10.17
C ARG A 74 -9.89 14.51 -10.83
N PHE A 75 -10.94 14.29 -10.06
CA PHE A 75 -12.15 13.57 -10.44
C PHE A 75 -13.39 14.40 -10.08
N PRO A 76 -13.72 15.43 -10.89
CA PRO A 76 -14.71 16.46 -10.54
C PRO A 76 -16.16 15.97 -10.43
N TRP A 77 -16.46 14.75 -10.89
CA TRP A 77 -17.76 14.10 -10.69
C TRP A 77 -17.93 13.51 -9.28
N LEU A 78 -16.87 13.46 -8.46
CA LEU A 78 -16.97 13.03 -7.07
C LEU A 78 -17.55 14.16 -6.21
N ARG A 79 -18.57 13.82 -5.42
CA ARG A 79 -19.16 14.73 -4.44
C ARG A 79 -18.66 14.43 -3.04
N MET A 80 -18.02 15.42 -2.40
CA MET A 80 -17.65 15.37 -0.99
C MET A 80 -18.92 15.25 -0.13
N ARG A 81 -18.95 14.27 0.79
CA ARG A 81 -20.05 14.09 1.76
C ARG A 81 -19.70 14.62 3.15
N HIS A 82 -18.49 14.30 3.60
CA HIS A 82 -17.90 14.71 4.87
C HIS A 82 -16.41 14.95 4.64
N ARG A 83 -15.76 15.70 5.53
CA ARG A 83 -14.32 15.90 5.48
C ARG A 83 -13.58 14.61 5.81
N PHE A 84 -12.38 14.42 5.27
CA PHE A 84 -11.57 13.26 5.64
C PHE A 84 -11.13 13.33 7.11
N SER A 85 -10.88 14.52 7.66
CA SER A 85 -10.62 14.73 9.09
C SER A 85 -11.74 14.18 10.00
N GLU A 86 -12.99 14.26 9.53
CA GLU A 86 -14.21 13.84 10.24
C GLU A 86 -14.55 12.36 10.00
N TYR A 87 -13.70 11.60 9.29
CA TYR A 87 -13.97 10.19 8.95
C TYR A 87 -14.42 9.38 10.17
N HIS A 88 -13.77 9.59 11.30
CA HIS A 88 -14.03 8.84 12.52
C HIS A 88 -15.38 9.11 13.18
N GLU A 89 -16.04 10.21 12.83
CA GLU A 89 -17.36 10.61 13.33
C GLU A 89 -18.50 10.03 12.49
N HIS A 90 -18.24 9.78 11.20
CA HIS A 90 -19.27 9.39 10.23
C HIS A 90 -19.12 7.96 9.70
N ALA A 91 -17.97 7.32 9.90
CA ALA A 91 -17.71 5.99 9.36
C ALA A 91 -18.52 4.89 10.06
N VAL A 92 -19.47 4.32 9.32
CA VAL A 92 -20.10 3.05 9.69
C VAL A 92 -19.28 1.92 9.07
N VAL A 93 -18.44 1.28 9.87
CA VAL A 93 -17.56 0.19 9.42
C VAL A 93 -18.19 -1.18 9.70
N SER A 94 -17.99 -2.13 8.78
CA SER A 94 -18.39 -3.53 9.02
C SER A 94 -17.60 -4.14 10.19
N GLU A 95 -18.18 -5.14 10.86
CA GLU A 95 -17.50 -5.88 11.93
C GLU A 95 -16.12 -6.44 11.50
N LYS A 96 -16.04 -6.95 10.25
CA LYS A 96 -14.77 -7.41 9.66
C LYS A 96 -13.73 -6.30 9.54
N SER A 97 -14.17 -5.09 9.21
CA SER A 97 -13.31 -3.90 9.12
C SER A 97 -12.86 -3.45 10.51
N THR A 98 -13.74 -3.48 11.50
CA THR A 98 -13.41 -3.19 12.91
C THR A 98 -12.32 -4.14 13.41
N LEU A 99 -12.46 -5.45 13.18
CA LEU A 99 -11.46 -6.45 13.55
C LEU A 99 -10.11 -6.28 12.81
N ALA A 100 -10.11 -5.68 11.63
CA ALA A 100 -8.89 -5.43 10.87
C ALA A 100 -8.18 -4.13 11.29
N MET A 101 -8.95 -3.09 11.67
CA MET A 101 -8.45 -1.75 11.99
C MET A 101 -8.28 -1.52 13.50
N ASN A 102 -8.74 -2.45 14.34
CA ASN A 102 -8.89 -2.38 15.80
C ASN A 102 -9.91 -1.34 16.29
N SER A 103 -9.94 -0.16 15.69
CA SER A 103 -10.91 0.89 15.99
C SER A 103 -11.05 1.85 14.81
N VAL A 104 -12.20 2.54 14.76
CA VAL A 104 -12.34 3.78 13.99
C VAL A 104 -11.72 4.89 14.84
N ARG A 105 -10.71 5.58 14.31
CA ARG A 105 -9.94 6.60 15.01
C ARG A 105 -9.62 7.76 14.07
N PRO A 106 -9.37 8.97 14.60
CA PRO A 106 -8.95 10.11 13.79
C PRO A 106 -7.77 9.74 12.88
N ILE A 107 -7.76 10.29 11.67
CA ILE A 107 -6.61 10.19 10.77
C ILE A 107 -5.45 10.97 11.42
N ALA A 108 -4.30 10.32 11.54
CA ALA A 108 -3.12 10.91 12.17
C ALA A 108 -1.83 10.29 11.59
N PRO A 109 -0.72 11.04 11.54
CA PRO A 109 0.57 10.58 11.04
C PRO A 109 1.31 9.65 12.01
N SER A 110 0.61 9.02 12.96
CA SER A 110 1.20 8.22 14.05
C SER A 110 2.00 7.00 13.58
N SER A 111 1.81 6.57 12.34
CA SER A 111 2.53 5.43 11.75
C SER A 111 3.59 5.81 10.73
N VAL A 112 3.83 7.11 10.52
CA VAL A 112 4.91 7.62 9.67
C VAL A 112 6.24 7.55 10.45
N GLY A 113 7.27 6.99 9.82
CA GLY A 113 8.61 6.87 10.40
C GLY A 113 8.75 5.80 11.48
N VAL A 114 7.73 4.97 11.72
CA VAL A 114 7.79 3.87 12.71
C VAL A 114 8.90 2.87 12.38
N TRP A 115 9.26 2.75 11.10
CA TRP A 115 10.38 1.92 10.65
C TRP A 115 11.71 2.19 11.35
N GLN A 116 11.95 3.42 11.81
CA GLN A 116 13.18 3.78 12.53
C GLN A 116 13.34 3.01 13.85
N LYS A 117 12.23 2.53 14.42
CA LYS A 117 12.23 1.69 15.64
C LYS A 117 12.35 0.19 15.35
N GLN A 118 12.42 -0.18 14.07
CA GLN A 118 12.34 -1.56 13.59
C GLN A 118 13.46 -1.87 12.58
N LEU A 119 14.65 -1.31 12.79
CA LEU A 119 15.79 -1.42 11.86
C LEU A 119 16.21 -2.88 11.59
N GLY A 120 16.07 -3.76 12.59
CA GLY A 120 16.35 -5.20 12.42
C GLY A 120 15.50 -5.81 11.31
N ARG A 121 14.22 -5.45 11.24
CA ARG A 121 13.31 -5.91 10.18
C ARG A 121 13.73 -5.39 8.81
N ILE A 122 14.09 -4.11 8.72
CA ILE A 122 14.58 -3.52 7.46
C ILE A 122 15.81 -4.28 6.99
N LYS A 123 16.79 -4.48 7.87
CA LYS A 123 18.02 -5.21 7.55
C LYS A 123 17.76 -6.65 7.11
N GLY A 124 16.93 -7.39 7.86
CA GLY A 124 16.59 -8.78 7.51
C GLY A 124 15.87 -8.88 6.16
N GLN A 125 15.02 -7.91 5.82
CA GLN A 125 14.36 -7.86 4.52
C GLN A 125 15.33 -7.51 3.38
N GLN A 126 16.26 -6.57 3.58
CA GLN A 126 17.29 -6.26 2.58
C GLN A 126 18.25 -7.43 2.34
N GLN A 127 18.55 -8.24 3.37
CA GLN A 127 19.33 -9.48 3.19
C GLN A 127 18.62 -10.50 2.29
N ILE A 128 17.29 -10.56 2.33
CA ILE A 128 16.49 -11.52 1.55
C ILE A 128 16.23 -11.00 0.12
N HIS A 129 15.96 -9.70 -0.03
CA HIS A 129 15.44 -9.11 -1.27
C HIS A 129 16.36 -8.09 -1.93
N GLY A 130 17.53 -7.82 -1.36
CA GLY A 130 18.42 -6.75 -1.78
C GLY A 130 18.02 -5.38 -1.23
N SER A 131 18.89 -4.40 -1.45
CA SER A 131 18.75 -3.03 -0.95
C SER A 131 17.45 -2.36 -1.41
N LEU A 132 16.82 -1.58 -0.52
CA LEU A 132 15.68 -0.68 -0.77
C LEU A 132 16.11 0.68 -1.32
N THR A 133 17.41 1.02 -1.30
CA THR A 133 17.90 2.33 -1.73
C THR A 133 17.38 2.75 -3.11
N PRO A 134 17.42 1.91 -4.16
CA PRO A 134 16.87 2.29 -5.46
C PRO A 134 15.38 2.65 -5.41
N ASP A 135 14.61 1.91 -4.62
CA ASP A 135 13.17 2.13 -4.45
C ASP A 135 12.88 3.44 -3.69
N LEU A 136 13.67 3.72 -2.65
CA LEU A 136 13.56 4.92 -1.82
C LEU A 136 13.92 6.18 -2.61
N ILE A 137 14.99 6.14 -3.40
CA ILE A 137 15.38 7.24 -4.30
C ILE A 137 14.31 7.46 -5.36
N ALA A 138 13.84 6.40 -6.03
CA ALA A 138 12.81 6.51 -7.07
C ALA A 138 11.49 7.09 -6.54
N CYS A 139 11.16 6.84 -5.27
CA CYS A 139 9.97 7.39 -4.62
C CYS A 139 10.20 8.76 -3.94
N GLY A 140 11.43 9.30 -3.99
CA GLY A 140 11.80 10.58 -3.37
C GLY A 140 11.80 10.56 -1.84
N TYR A 141 12.04 9.41 -1.21
CA TYR A 141 12.22 9.31 0.25
C TYR A 141 13.67 9.54 0.69
N GLU A 142 14.63 9.29 -0.20
CA GLU A 142 16.07 9.44 0.04
C GLU A 142 16.76 10.02 -1.20
N SER A 143 17.88 10.71 -1.04
CA SER A 143 18.71 11.19 -2.15
C SER A 143 19.73 10.16 -2.64
N ASP A 144 20.16 9.28 -1.75
CA ASP A 144 21.28 8.36 -1.94
C ASP A 144 21.21 7.19 -0.94
N ALA A 145 22.30 6.43 -0.82
CA ALA A 145 22.39 5.25 0.04
C ALA A 145 22.77 5.55 1.50
N ASP A 146 23.02 6.81 1.89
CA ASP A 146 23.59 7.13 3.21
C ASP A 146 22.68 6.73 4.38
N TRP A 147 21.37 6.66 4.15
CA TRP A 147 20.42 6.15 5.14
C TRP A 147 20.73 4.70 5.58
N GLU A 148 21.39 3.89 4.73
CA GLU A 148 21.75 2.51 5.06
C GLU A 148 22.73 2.41 6.23
N ARG A 149 23.47 3.49 6.54
CA ARG A 149 24.35 3.57 7.72
C ARG A 149 23.58 3.33 9.03
N LEU A 150 22.27 3.60 9.05
CA LEU A 150 21.40 3.28 10.20
C LEU A 150 21.33 1.77 10.49
N LEU A 151 21.70 0.92 9.52
CA LEU A 151 21.63 -0.54 9.64
C LEU A 151 22.98 -1.16 10.07
N ASP A 152 24.03 -0.36 10.21
CA ASP A 152 25.34 -0.81 10.66
C ASP A 152 25.25 -1.32 12.10
N GLY A 153 25.84 -2.49 12.35
CA GLY A 153 25.78 -3.15 13.66
C GLY A 153 24.40 -3.67 14.09
N VAL A 154 23.31 -3.38 13.36
CA VAL A 154 21.95 -3.86 13.70
C VAL A 154 21.84 -5.38 13.48
N THR A 155 21.23 -6.11 14.40
CA THR A 155 20.92 -7.54 14.22
C THR A 155 19.71 -7.71 13.29
N PRO A 156 19.81 -8.52 12.21
CA PRO A 156 18.70 -8.72 11.28
C PRO A 156 17.55 -9.54 11.89
N ASP A 157 16.31 -9.12 11.64
CA ASP A 157 15.07 -9.86 11.93
C ASP A 157 14.51 -10.44 10.63
N THR A 158 14.64 -11.75 10.48
CA THR A 158 14.18 -12.53 9.30
C THR A 158 12.82 -13.20 9.53
N SER A 159 12.06 -12.78 10.55
CA SER A 159 10.74 -13.33 10.86
C SER A 159 9.79 -13.28 9.66
N SER A 160 8.96 -14.32 9.52
CA SER A 160 8.08 -14.45 8.36
C SER A 160 6.98 -13.38 8.30
N SER A 161 6.61 -13.00 7.08
CA SER A 161 5.49 -12.09 6.80
C SER A 161 4.22 -12.87 6.48
N ARG A 162 3.03 -12.23 6.52
CA ARG A 162 1.78 -12.88 6.07
C ARG A 162 1.90 -13.31 4.61
N TYR A 163 2.50 -12.47 3.78
CA TYR A 163 2.85 -12.85 2.42
C TYR A 163 4.20 -13.59 2.38
N PRO A 164 4.34 -14.61 1.51
CA PRO A 164 5.59 -15.38 1.44
C PRO A 164 6.72 -14.54 0.84
N GLU A 165 7.96 -14.84 1.21
CA GLU A 165 9.15 -14.16 0.68
C GLU A 165 9.44 -14.57 -0.78
N LYS A 166 9.02 -15.76 -1.21
CA LYS A 166 9.17 -16.25 -2.59
C LYS A 166 7.83 -16.73 -3.14
N VAL A 167 7.62 -16.57 -4.45
CA VAL A 167 6.47 -17.12 -5.16
C VAL A 167 6.98 -18.22 -6.08
N TYR A 168 6.58 -19.46 -5.81
CA TYR A 168 6.95 -20.61 -6.64
C TYR A 168 6.29 -20.55 -8.02
N PHE A 169 6.91 -21.18 -9.01
CA PHE A 169 6.46 -21.19 -10.41
C PHE A 169 4.98 -21.59 -10.55
N TRP A 170 4.58 -22.71 -9.94
CA TRP A 170 3.19 -23.19 -9.95
C TRP A 170 2.22 -22.19 -9.31
N SER A 171 2.65 -21.49 -8.26
CA SER A 171 1.85 -20.43 -7.65
C SER A 171 1.68 -19.23 -8.59
N ARG A 172 2.68 -18.90 -9.42
CA ARG A 172 2.56 -17.83 -10.44
C ARG A 172 1.54 -18.21 -11.51
N ILE A 173 1.60 -19.44 -12.02
CA ILE A 173 0.64 -19.96 -13.01
C ILE A 173 -0.79 -19.94 -12.42
N SER A 174 -0.97 -20.46 -11.22
CA SER A 174 -2.26 -20.46 -10.54
C SER A 174 -2.82 -19.05 -10.35
N ARG A 175 -1.96 -18.08 -9.97
CA ARG A 175 -2.34 -16.65 -9.86
C ARG A 175 -2.79 -16.08 -11.21
N GLN A 176 -2.09 -16.38 -12.31
CA GLN A 176 -2.48 -15.93 -13.65
C GLN A 176 -3.82 -16.51 -14.09
N ILE A 177 -4.03 -17.82 -13.91
CA ILE A 177 -5.31 -18.47 -14.24
C ILE A 177 -6.45 -17.84 -13.43
N ASN A 178 -6.23 -17.62 -12.13
CA ASN A 178 -7.23 -16.99 -11.26
C ASN A 178 -7.52 -15.53 -11.70
N ALA A 179 -6.49 -14.76 -12.06
CA ALA A 179 -6.65 -13.41 -12.57
C ALA A 179 -7.48 -13.39 -13.87
N LEU A 180 -7.18 -14.28 -14.83
CA LEU A 180 -7.96 -14.42 -16.06
C LEU A 180 -9.42 -14.78 -15.80
N ARG A 181 -9.67 -15.73 -14.88
CA ARG A 181 -11.04 -16.09 -14.46
C ARG A 181 -11.79 -14.90 -13.86
N LYS A 182 -11.14 -14.12 -12.98
CA LYS A 182 -11.73 -12.91 -12.39
C LYS A 182 -12.03 -11.85 -13.44
N ILE A 183 -11.13 -11.63 -14.40
CA ILE A 183 -11.35 -10.69 -15.52
C ILE A 183 -12.52 -11.16 -16.38
N ALA A 184 -12.61 -12.45 -16.70
CA ALA A 184 -13.72 -13.00 -17.47
C ALA A 184 -15.05 -12.85 -16.74
N MET A 185 -15.09 -13.16 -15.44
CA MET A 185 -16.27 -12.96 -14.59
C MET A 185 -16.69 -11.49 -14.54
N TYR A 186 -15.73 -10.59 -14.32
CA TYR A 186 -15.95 -9.15 -14.30
C TYR A 186 -16.58 -8.65 -15.61
N ARG A 187 -16.01 -9.05 -16.75
CA ARG A 187 -16.55 -8.69 -18.08
C ARG A 187 -17.96 -9.25 -18.30
N ARG A 188 -18.26 -10.44 -17.77
CA ARG A 188 -19.59 -11.06 -17.89
C ARG A 188 -20.63 -10.28 -17.10
N VAL A 189 -20.35 -9.95 -15.84
CA VAL A 189 -21.25 -9.15 -14.98
C VAL A 189 -21.53 -7.80 -15.63
N ARG A 190 -20.47 -7.10 -16.07
CA ARG A 190 -20.63 -5.78 -16.67
C ARG A 190 -21.44 -5.78 -17.97
N ARG A 191 -21.28 -6.81 -18.82
CA ARG A 191 -22.10 -6.95 -20.03
C ARG A 191 -23.58 -7.10 -19.69
N ALA A 192 -23.91 -7.80 -18.61
CA ALA A 192 -25.29 -7.95 -18.15
C ALA A 192 -25.87 -6.63 -17.61
N ASP A 193 -25.07 -5.80 -16.94
CA ASP A 193 -25.51 -4.49 -16.43
C ASP A 193 -25.63 -3.40 -17.52
N SER A 194 -25.07 -3.64 -18.71
CA SER A 194 -25.11 -2.71 -19.86
C SER A 194 -26.15 -3.09 -20.92
N SER A 195 -26.95 -4.16 -20.68
CA SER A 195 -28.00 -4.67 -21.56
C SER A 195 -29.37 -4.39 -20.96
#